data_AF-A0A7Y7QIQ2-F1
#
_entry.id   AF-A0A7Y7QIQ2-F1
#
_cell.length_a   1.000
_cell.length_b   1.000
_cell.length_c   1.000
_cell.angle_alpha   90.00
_cell.angle_beta   90.00
_cell.angle_gamma   90.00
#
_symmetry.space_group_name_H-M   'P 1'
#
loop_
_entity.id
_entity.type
_entity.pdbx_description
1 polymer ?
#
loop_
_entity_poly.entity_id
_entity_poly.type
_entity_poly.pdbx_seq_one_letter_code
_entity_poly.pdbx_strand_id
1 'polypeptide(L)'
;MRKIIVLLIMLTFVLSSCSIDWNDEKDKKIAKLEKQIQDDTFEKKQECAKKSDTYKKLIDEKNAILNDFEYSFIESFYSMEKNDCLWVLKEDYYYNNISKTMYFLIPSGTLWREGNIDRCLWLSNFSDSSKDSNNCDLFDERLKKLKGE
;
A
#
# COMPACT_ATOMS: atom_id res chain seq x y z
N MET A 1 3.35 -71.27 -5.74
CA MET A 1 2.54 -70.09 -6.08
C MET A 1 1.83 -69.42 -4.89
N ARG A 2 1.44 -70.13 -3.80
CA ARG A 2 0.76 -69.50 -2.64
C ARG A 2 1.60 -68.48 -1.83
N LYS A 3 2.93 -68.54 -1.87
CA LYS A 3 3.82 -67.66 -1.08
C LYS A 3 4.04 -66.25 -1.68
N ILE A 4 3.82 -66.09 -2.98
CA ILE A 4 4.05 -64.80 -3.69
C ILE A 4 2.88 -63.83 -3.44
N ILE A 5 1.66 -64.36 -3.31
CA ILE A 5 0.44 -63.56 -3.07
C ILE A 5 0.49 -62.87 -1.69
N VAL A 6 1.01 -63.56 -0.66
CA VAL A 6 1.14 -62.99 0.69
C VAL A 6 2.14 -61.83 0.72
N LEU A 7 3.19 -61.91 -0.08
CA LEU A 7 4.23 -60.87 -0.17
C LEU A 7 3.72 -59.63 -0.92
N LEU A 8 2.89 -59.82 -1.96
CA LEU A 8 2.22 -58.73 -2.68
C LEU A 8 1.19 -58.00 -1.82
N ILE A 9 0.42 -58.72 -1.00
CA ILE A 9 -0.57 -58.11 -0.09
C ILE A 9 0.13 -57.25 0.98
N MET A 10 1.22 -57.75 1.58
CA MET A 10 2.03 -56.96 2.53
C MET A 10 2.57 -55.67 1.91
N LEU A 11 3.08 -55.71 0.67
CA LEU A 11 3.57 -54.52 -0.04
C LEU A 11 2.45 -53.49 -0.30
N THR A 12 1.24 -53.93 -0.63
CA THR A 12 0.10 -53.02 -0.81
C THR A 12 -0.38 -52.36 0.49
N PHE A 13 -0.30 -53.07 1.63
CA PHE A 13 -0.63 -52.50 2.95
C PHE A 13 0.45 -51.54 3.47
N VAL A 14 1.73 -51.78 3.15
CA VAL A 14 2.82 -50.87 3.51
C VAL A 14 2.78 -49.59 2.66
N LEU A 15 2.35 -49.66 1.40
CA LEU A 15 2.21 -48.49 0.52
C LEU A 15 0.93 -47.68 0.79
N SER A 16 -0.17 -48.30 1.24
CA SER A 16 -1.37 -47.56 1.67
C SER A 16 -1.18 -46.83 3.01
N SER A 17 -0.16 -47.21 3.79
CA SER A 17 0.21 -46.56 5.05
C SER A 17 1.16 -45.36 4.87
N CYS A 18 1.59 -45.08 3.63
CA CYS A 18 2.40 -43.89 3.28
C CYS A 18 1.58 -42.76 2.66
N SER A 19 0.25 -42.78 2.81
CA SER A 19 -0.56 -41.57 2.71
C SER A 19 -0.47 -40.79 4.02
N ILE A 20 0.77 -40.52 4.47
CA ILE A 20 1.01 -39.57 5.55
C ILE A 20 0.47 -38.24 5.04
N ASP A 21 -0.45 -37.72 5.83
CA ASP A 21 -1.24 -36.51 5.67
C ASP A 21 -0.36 -35.25 5.54
N TRP A 22 0.38 -35.17 4.43
CA TRP A 22 1.26 -34.05 4.08
C TRP A 22 0.47 -32.82 3.67
N ASN A 23 -0.83 -32.98 3.38
CA ASN A 23 -1.71 -31.88 3.01
C ASN A 23 -2.15 -31.12 4.26
N ASP A 24 -2.61 -31.79 5.31
CA ASP A 24 -3.04 -31.11 6.55
C ASP A 24 -1.92 -30.31 7.23
N GLU A 25 -0.68 -30.83 7.23
CA GLU A 25 0.44 -30.11 7.86
C GLU A 25 0.88 -28.88 7.04
N LYS A 26 0.80 -28.97 5.71
CA LYS A 26 1.02 -27.82 4.82
C LYS A 26 -0.08 -26.79 4.96
N ASP A 27 -1.34 -27.23 4.94
CA ASP A 27 -2.51 -26.36 5.04
C ASP A 27 -2.53 -25.62 6.39
N LYS A 28 -2.17 -26.31 7.49
CA LYS A 28 -2.00 -25.67 8.81
C LYS A 28 -0.86 -24.64 8.84
N LYS A 29 0.25 -24.90 8.15
CA LYS A 29 1.36 -23.94 8.03
C LYS A 29 0.99 -22.73 7.18
N ILE A 30 0.28 -22.94 6.06
CA ILE A 30 -0.22 -21.88 5.19
C ILE A 30 -1.21 -20.99 5.95
N ALA A 31 -2.22 -21.58 6.60
CA ALA A 31 -3.19 -20.82 7.39
C ALA A 31 -2.56 -20.02 8.53
N LYS A 32 -1.50 -20.57 9.16
CA LYS A 32 -0.75 -19.85 10.20
C LYS A 32 0.03 -18.67 9.63
N LEU A 33 0.68 -18.83 8.48
CA LEU A 33 1.41 -17.75 7.81
C LEU A 33 0.47 -16.67 7.29
N GLU A 34 -0.66 -17.04 6.69
CA GLU A 34 -1.70 -16.10 6.26
C GLU A 34 -2.22 -15.26 7.43
N LYS A 35 -2.49 -15.91 8.56
CA LYS A 35 -2.93 -15.23 9.77
C LYS A 35 -1.86 -14.26 10.29
N GLN A 36 -0.58 -14.67 10.32
CA GLN A 36 0.52 -13.80 10.73
C GLN A 36 0.70 -12.59 9.81
N ILE A 37 0.58 -12.78 8.49
CA ILE A 37 0.68 -11.69 7.51
C ILE A 37 -0.50 -10.72 7.68
N GLN A 38 -1.70 -11.25 7.92
CA GLN A 38 -2.90 -10.44 8.15
C GLN A 38 -2.78 -9.62 9.45
N ASP A 39 -2.29 -10.23 10.52
CA ASP A 39 -2.08 -9.58 11.82
C ASP A 39 -0.99 -8.48 11.71
N ASP A 40 0.14 -8.76 11.07
CA ASP A 40 1.25 -7.80 10.87
C ASP A 40 0.81 -6.61 9.97
N THR A 41 0.05 -6.88 8.91
CA THR A 41 -0.46 -5.82 8.03
C THR A 41 -1.47 -4.94 8.75
N PHE A 42 -2.32 -5.52 9.60
CA PHE A 42 -3.29 -4.77 10.38
C PHE A 42 -2.61 -3.86 11.40
N GLU A 43 -1.60 -4.36 12.11
CA GLU A 43 -0.79 -3.57 13.04
C GLU A 43 -0.12 -2.39 12.33
N LYS A 44 0.55 -2.64 11.20
CA LYS A 44 1.18 -1.58 10.39
C LYS A 44 0.18 -0.53 9.91
N LYS A 45 -1.03 -0.94 9.48
CA LYS A 45 -2.10 0.00 9.10
C LYS A 45 -2.50 0.89 10.28
N GLN A 46 -2.65 0.33 11.48
CA GLN A 46 -2.94 1.12 12.68
C GLN A 46 -1.80 2.08 13.03
N GLU A 47 -0.54 1.63 12.93
CA GLU A 47 0.62 2.47 13.19
C GLU A 47 0.71 3.65 12.23
N CYS A 48 0.46 3.44 10.93
CA CYS A 48 0.42 4.55 9.97
C CYS A 48 -0.70 5.54 10.31
N ALA A 49 -1.90 5.05 10.63
CA ALA A 49 -3.04 5.91 10.95
C ALA A 49 -2.76 6.85 12.15
N LYS A 50 -2.04 6.36 13.17
CA LYS A 50 -1.63 7.16 14.35
C LYS A 50 -0.73 8.35 13.98
N LYS A 51 -0.04 8.32 12.83
CA LYS A 51 0.83 9.42 12.38
C LYS A 51 0.04 10.59 11.76
N SER A 52 -1.25 10.41 11.45
CA SER A 52 -2.08 11.42 10.78
C SER A 52 -2.12 12.76 11.52
N ASP A 53 -2.27 12.76 12.84
CA ASP A 53 -2.32 13.99 13.64
C ASP A 53 -0.98 14.71 13.65
N THR A 54 0.13 13.95 13.60
CA THR A 54 1.47 14.53 13.49
C THR A 54 1.64 15.23 12.14
N TYR A 55 1.20 14.62 11.04
CA TYR A 55 1.27 15.23 9.71
C TYR A 55 0.39 16.47 9.59
N LYS A 56 -0.83 16.45 10.11
CA LYS A 56 -1.71 17.63 10.15
C LYS A 56 -1.04 18.81 10.86
N LYS A 57 -0.49 18.57 12.07
CA LYS A 57 0.19 19.60 12.84
C LYS A 57 1.38 20.21 12.08
N LEU A 58 2.18 19.37 11.41
CA LEU A 58 3.30 19.83 10.59
C LEU A 58 2.85 20.72 9.42
N ILE A 59 1.70 20.42 8.81
CA ILE A 59 1.13 21.25 7.74
C ILE A 59 0.59 22.57 8.29
N ASP A 60 -0.15 22.54 9.40
CA ASP A 60 -0.72 23.73 10.02
C ASP A 60 0.37 24.73 10.43
N GLU A 61 1.45 24.24 11.05
CA GLU A 61 2.63 25.04 11.41
C GLU A 61 3.28 25.71 10.17
N LYS A 62 3.11 25.12 9.00
CA LYS A 62 3.75 25.56 7.77
C LYS A 62 2.87 26.51 6.97
N ASN A 63 1.57 26.27 6.91
CA ASN A 63 0.59 27.24 6.41
C ASN A 63 0.63 28.54 7.22
N ALA A 64 0.98 28.48 8.51
CA ALA A 64 1.17 29.69 9.32
C ALA A 64 2.39 30.54 8.90
N ILE A 65 3.33 29.97 8.14
CA ILE A 65 4.57 30.63 7.71
C ILE A 65 4.52 31.03 6.23
N LEU A 66 3.84 30.22 5.41
CA LEU A 66 3.79 30.39 3.95
C LEU A 66 2.47 31.03 3.54
N ASN A 67 2.52 32.15 2.83
CA ASN A 67 1.33 32.88 2.39
C ASN A 67 0.95 32.60 0.92
N ASP A 68 1.85 32.03 0.13
CA ASP A 68 1.67 31.85 -1.32
C ASP A 68 1.10 30.46 -1.69
N PHE A 69 1.08 29.53 -0.73
CA PHE A 69 0.68 28.14 -0.90
C PHE A 69 -0.18 27.71 0.28
N GLU A 70 -1.27 27.00 0.01
CA GLU A 70 -2.11 26.37 1.02
C GLU A 70 -1.93 24.86 0.95
N TYR A 71 -1.40 24.27 2.01
CA TYR A 71 -1.19 22.84 2.11
C TYR A 71 -2.33 22.18 2.90
N SER A 72 -2.74 20.98 2.51
CA SER A 72 -3.78 20.21 3.20
C SER A 72 -3.40 18.74 3.31
N PHE A 73 -3.48 18.19 4.52
CA PHE A 73 -3.37 16.74 4.72
C PHE A 73 -4.66 16.07 4.25
N ILE A 74 -4.53 15.06 3.39
CA ILE A 74 -5.69 14.27 2.95
C ILE A 74 -5.80 13.01 3.81
N GLU A 75 -4.78 12.17 3.78
CA GLU A 75 -4.78 10.89 4.49
C GLU A 75 -3.36 10.32 4.67
N SER A 76 -3.26 9.30 5.51
CA SER A 76 -2.08 8.43 5.61
C SER A 76 -2.50 6.97 5.63
N PHE A 77 -1.71 6.11 4.99
CA PHE A 77 -2.03 4.70 4.85
C PHE A 77 -0.75 3.86 4.74
N TYR A 78 -0.86 2.57 5.04
CA TYR A 78 0.21 1.61 4.80
C TYR A 78 0.13 1.08 3.36
N SER A 79 1.20 1.19 2.59
CA SER A 79 1.29 0.60 1.27
C SER A 79 2.00 -0.74 1.32
N MET A 80 1.30 -1.82 0.94
CA MET A 80 1.92 -3.14 0.81
C MET A 80 2.95 -3.19 -0.33
N GLU A 81 2.71 -2.45 -1.41
CA GLU A 81 3.64 -2.40 -2.56
C GLU A 81 4.97 -1.75 -2.17
N LYS A 82 4.93 -0.71 -1.33
CA LYS A 82 6.14 -0.01 -0.85
C LYS A 82 6.66 -0.57 0.48
N ASN A 83 5.87 -1.40 1.16
CA ASN A 83 6.12 -1.88 2.52
C ASN A 83 6.45 -0.73 3.49
N ASP A 84 5.71 0.37 3.39
CA ASP A 84 5.94 1.60 4.16
C ASP A 84 4.63 2.41 4.34
N CYS A 85 4.61 3.28 5.33
CA CYS A 85 3.56 4.27 5.51
C CYS A 85 3.73 5.40 4.51
N LEU A 86 2.68 5.72 3.77
CA LEU A 86 2.61 6.85 2.86
C LEU A 86 1.58 7.86 3.37
N TRP A 87 1.74 9.12 3.00
CA TRP A 87 0.74 10.14 3.23
C TRP A 87 0.54 11.02 2.01
N VAL A 88 -0.69 11.54 1.89
CA VAL A 88 -1.13 12.34 0.76
C VAL A 88 -1.25 13.79 1.20
N LEU A 89 -0.49 14.64 0.53
CA LEU A 89 -0.49 16.09 0.70
C LEU A 89 -1.13 16.73 -0.52
N LYS A 90 -2.06 17.66 -0.28
CA LYS A 90 -2.60 18.56 -1.30
C LYS A 90 -1.93 19.92 -1.16
N GLU A 91 -1.56 20.54 -2.25
CA GLU A 91 -1.09 21.93 -2.32
C GLU A 91 -2.00 22.68 -3.28
N ASP A 92 -2.63 23.75 -2.78
CA ASP A 92 -3.38 24.70 -3.57
C ASP A 92 -2.56 25.99 -3.70
N TYR A 93 -2.45 26.51 -4.92
CA TYR A 93 -1.72 27.74 -5.18
C TYR A 93 -2.33 28.53 -6.33
N TYR A 94 -2.07 29.83 -6.33
CA TYR A 94 -2.62 30.76 -7.31
C TYR A 94 -1.52 31.24 -8.24
N TYR A 95 -1.68 31.00 -9.55
CA TYR A 95 -0.71 31.41 -10.56
C TYR A 95 -1.42 32.00 -11.77
N ASN A 96 -1.07 33.21 -12.18
CA ASN A 96 -1.68 33.92 -13.32
C ASN A 96 -3.22 33.98 -13.25
N ASN A 97 -3.79 34.25 -12.07
CA ASN A 97 -5.24 34.27 -11.82
C ASN A 97 -5.96 32.92 -12.00
N ILE A 98 -5.22 31.81 -11.99
CA ILE A 98 -5.75 30.46 -12.09
C ILE A 98 -5.39 29.71 -10.82
N SER A 99 -6.41 29.14 -10.16
CA SER A 99 -6.20 28.21 -9.05
C SER A 99 -5.70 26.87 -9.58
N LYS A 100 -4.65 26.36 -8.97
CA LYS A 100 -4.05 25.06 -9.28
C LYS A 100 -3.93 24.25 -8.01
N THR A 101 -4.15 22.95 -8.17
CA THR A 101 -3.99 21.96 -7.12
C THR A 101 -2.88 21.01 -7.51
N MET A 102 -2.11 20.50 -6.55
CA MET A 102 -1.15 19.42 -6.74
C MET A 102 -1.30 18.40 -5.63
N TYR A 103 -1.16 17.12 -5.94
CA TYR A 103 -1.10 16.07 -4.94
C TYR A 103 0.32 15.51 -4.85
N PHE A 104 0.74 15.17 -3.62
CA PHE A 104 2.02 14.55 -3.36
C PHE A 104 1.80 13.28 -2.56
N LEU A 105 2.55 12.24 -2.94
CA LEU A 105 2.65 11.01 -2.19
C LEU A 105 4.01 10.98 -1.50
N ILE A 106 4.01 10.98 -0.17
CA ILE A 106 5.22 11.19 0.63
C ILE A 106 5.44 9.96 1.54
N PRO A 107 6.62 9.33 1.52
CA PRO A 107 6.96 8.26 2.47
C PRO A 107 7.08 8.77 3.91
N SER A 108 6.83 7.90 4.88
CA SER A 108 6.96 8.22 6.29
C SER A 108 8.43 8.32 6.66
N GLY A 109 8.81 9.46 7.26
CA GLY A 109 10.20 9.74 7.62
C GLY A 109 10.95 10.61 6.61
N THR A 110 10.37 10.87 5.43
CA THR A 110 10.91 11.88 4.51
C THR A 110 10.48 13.27 4.97
N LEU A 111 11.44 14.14 5.26
CA LEU A 111 11.18 15.57 5.41
C LEU A 111 10.79 16.12 4.04
N TRP A 112 9.68 16.87 3.96
CA TRP A 112 9.13 17.31 2.65
C TRP A 112 10.19 17.98 1.75
N ARG A 113 11.23 18.61 2.31
CA ARG A 113 12.27 19.33 1.55
C ARG A 113 13.47 18.49 1.09
N GLU A 114 13.66 17.28 1.59
CA GLU A 114 14.86 16.48 1.29
C GLU A 114 14.51 15.24 0.48
N GLY A 115 14.56 15.40 -0.85
CA GLY A 115 14.89 14.33 -1.79
C GLY A 115 13.77 13.32 -2.13
N ASN A 116 13.41 13.28 -3.41
CA ASN A 116 12.55 12.26 -4.05
C ASN A 116 11.11 12.17 -3.53
N ILE A 117 10.38 13.28 -3.62
CA ILE A 117 8.92 13.21 -3.65
C ILE A 117 8.50 12.64 -5.02
N ASP A 118 7.79 11.51 -5.03
CA ASP A 118 7.03 11.07 -6.21
C ASP A 118 5.94 12.12 -6.44
N ARG A 119 6.28 13.15 -7.22
CA ARG A 119 5.40 14.26 -7.58
C ARG A 119 4.36 13.75 -8.56
N CYS A 120 3.26 13.23 -8.05
CA CYS A 120 2.08 12.97 -8.85
C CYS A 120 1.35 14.28 -9.15
N LEU A 121 1.81 14.90 -10.23
CA LEU A 121 1.00 15.61 -11.22
C LEU A 121 0.18 16.84 -10.80
N TRP A 122 0.20 17.81 -11.71
CA TRP A 122 -0.58 19.04 -11.71
C TRP A 122 -2.07 18.76 -11.93
N LEU A 123 -2.91 19.21 -11.01
CA LEU A 123 -4.33 19.45 -11.23
C LEU A 123 -4.53 20.93 -11.53
N SER A 124 -4.34 21.27 -12.79
CA SER A 124 -5.01 22.44 -13.33
C SER A 124 -6.43 22.04 -13.71
N ASN A 125 -7.42 22.67 -13.10
CA ASN A 125 -8.76 22.78 -13.67
C ASN A 125 -8.64 23.55 -15.01
N PHE A 126 -8.18 22.90 -16.08
CA PHE A 126 -8.24 23.43 -17.44
C PHE A 126 -9.53 22.95 -18.07
N SER A 127 -10.55 23.81 -18.05
CA SER A 127 -11.27 24.02 -19.30
C SER A 127 -10.27 24.65 -20.28
N ASP A 128 -10.14 24.07 -21.46
CA ASP A 128 -9.36 24.53 -22.61
C ASP A 128 -7.87 24.13 -22.70
N SER A 129 -7.69 23.03 -23.42
CA SER A 129 -6.72 22.83 -24.50
C SER A 129 -5.26 23.22 -24.25
N SER A 130 -4.44 22.27 -23.83
CA SER A 130 -3.20 21.92 -24.52
C SER A 130 -2.65 20.60 -23.99
N LYS A 131 -1.96 19.87 -24.87
CA LYS A 131 -1.55 18.47 -24.75
C LYS A 131 -0.44 18.25 -23.70
N ASP A 132 -0.76 18.37 -22.43
CA ASP A 132 -0.01 17.71 -21.36
C ASP A 132 -0.98 16.76 -20.64
N SER A 133 -0.66 15.48 -20.65
CA SER A 133 -1.54 14.38 -20.24
C SER A 133 -2.09 14.57 -18.82
N ASN A 134 -3.38 14.85 -18.73
CA ASN A 134 -4.20 14.73 -17.52
C ASN A 134 -4.07 13.30 -16.95
N ASN A 135 -3.18 13.11 -15.99
CA ASN A 135 -2.88 11.81 -15.36
C ASN A 135 -3.55 11.68 -13.97
N CYS A 136 -4.66 12.39 -13.74
CA CYS A 136 -5.37 12.31 -12.44
C CYS A 136 -6.12 10.99 -12.30
N ASP A 137 -6.68 10.47 -13.40
CA ASP A 137 -7.22 9.11 -13.46
C ASP A 137 -6.12 8.09 -13.10
N LEU A 138 -4.87 8.32 -13.57
CA LEU A 138 -3.73 7.50 -13.16
C LEU A 138 -3.35 7.70 -11.70
N PHE A 139 -3.59 8.86 -11.10
CA PHE A 139 -3.29 9.09 -9.69
C PHE A 139 -4.27 8.32 -8.79
N ASP A 140 -5.56 8.41 -9.05
CA ASP A 140 -6.58 7.68 -8.27
C ASP A 140 -6.41 6.17 -8.42
N GLU A 141 -6.15 5.68 -9.64
CA GLU A 141 -5.83 4.27 -9.87
C GLU A 141 -4.52 3.86 -9.17
N ARG A 142 -3.49 4.71 -9.21
CA ARG A 142 -2.23 4.45 -8.50
C ARG A 142 -2.41 4.44 -7.00
N LEU A 143 -3.23 5.34 -6.46
CA LEU A 143 -3.53 5.45 -5.04
C LEU A 143 -4.30 4.21 -4.56
N LYS A 144 -5.34 3.80 -5.28
CA LYS A 144 -6.07 2.54 -5.03
C LYS A 144 -5.13 1.34 -5.02
N LYS A 145 -4.29 1.21 -6.06
CA LYS A 145 -3.28 0.14 -6.14
C LYS A 145 -2.32 0.15 -4.95
N LEU A 146 -1.84 1.32 -4.54
CA LEU A 146 -0.93 1.45 -3.40
C LEU A 146 -1.60 1.11 -2.06
N LYS A 147 -2.92 1.36 -1.94
CA LYS A 147 -3.75 0.97 -0.78
C LYS A 147 -4.16 -0.51 -0.79
N GLY A 148 -4.05 -1.17 -1.94
CA GLY A 148 -4.53 -2.53 -2.16
C GLY A 148 -6.04 -2.62 -2.37
N GLU A 149 -6.63 -1.59 -2.99
CA GLU A 149 -8.03 -1.50 -3.42
C GLU A 149 -8.21 -1.92 -4.89
#